data_AF-T2IE53-F1
#
_entry.id   AF-T2IE53-F1
#
_cell.length_a   1.000
_cell.length_b   1.000
_cell.length_c   1.000
_cell.angle_alpha   90.00
_cell.angle_beta   90.00
_cell.angle_gamma   90.00
#
_symmetry.space_group_name_H-M   'P 1'
#
loop_
_entity.id
_entity.type
_entity.pdbx_description
1 polymer ?
#
loop_
_entity_poly.entity_id
_entity_poly.type
_entity_poly.pdbx_seq_one_letter_code
_entity_poly.pdbx_strand_id
1 'polypeptide(L)'
;MLFLTGKIADFKRFIPIAIGLSLVLLIGFSFLNPDFVQERIDSFVGRWNASPPYSFIQEQFDFAMRTQKGFLGQGLGSGTNSTRIFGKVSLIETYHPKLLFEMGFPGLIAFMIFVSHLCFLTFKIYRGLKDECLKSFASGFWVFLLIIAYFPYWYPLDTDPVCVYYWLFAGVLLKLPVIDKEEQIKLKAQKAAEDALKKRVKTKRRNPSAI
;
A
#
# COMPACT_ATOMS: atom_id res chain seq x y z
N MET A 1 -4.23 1.69 -10.34
CA MET A 1 -5.67 2.02 -10.33
C MET A 1 -6.43 1.36 -11.48
N LEU A 2 -6.12 1.62 -12.76
CA LEU A 2 -6.88 1.10 -13.92
C LEU A 2 -7.19 -0.42 -13.90
N PHE A 3 -6.19 -1.27 -13.57
CA PHE A 3 -6.38 -2.72 -13.46
C PHE A 3 -7.28 -3.14 -12.29
N LEU A 4 -7.18 -2.44 -11.16
CA LEU A 4 -7.94 -2.75 -9.94
C LEU A 4 -9.38 -2.22 -10.01
N THR A 5 -9.57 -1.08 -10.67
CA THR A 5 -10.89 -0.47 -10.88
C THR A 5 -11.61 -0.99 -12.13
N GLY A 6 -11.01 -1.91 -12.90
CA GLY A 6 -11.61 -2.50 -14.11
C GLY A 6 -11.64 -1.58 -15.33
N LYS A 7 -10.92 -0.44 -15.31
CA LYS A 7 -10.87 0.54 -16.42
C LYS A 7 -9.76 0.20 -17.44
N ILE A 8 -9.57 -1.08 -17.76
CA ILE A 8 -8.47 -1.56 -18.61
C ILE A 8 -8.52 -0.93 -20.03
N ALA A 9 -9.72 -0.59 -20.52
CA ALA A 9 -9.92 0.01 -21.83
C ALA A 9 -9.23 1.40 -22.00
N ASP A 10 -9.04 2.15 -20.92
CA ASP A 10 -8.41 3.48 -20.96
C ASP A 10 -6.86 3.43 -20.99
N PHE A 11 -6.26 2.24 -20.83
CA PHE A 11 -4.79 2.07 -20.79
C PHE A 11 -4.11 2.56 -22.07
N LYS A 12 -4.78 2.42 -23.23
CA LYS A 12 -4.27 2.89 -24.53
C LYS A 12 -3.98 4.39 -24.57
N ARG A 13 -4.66 5.21 -23.75
CA ARG A 13 -4.45 6.67 -23.67
C ARG A 13 -3.19 7.05 -22.89
N PHE A 14 -2.70 6.17 -22.00
CA PHE A 14 -1.53 6.43 -21.17
C PHE A 14 -0.21 6.01 -21.81
N ILE A 15 -0.24 5.06 -22.76
CA ILE A 15 0.94 4.61 -23.51
C ILE A 15 1.69 5.77 -24.19
N PRO A 16 1.05 6.65 -24.99
CA PRO A 16 1.77 7.75 -25.65
C PRO A 16 2.34 8.76 -24.65
N ILE A 17 1.67 9.00 -23.51
CA ILE A 17 2.16 9.88 -22.44
C ILE A 17 3.41 9.28 -21.78
N ALA A 18 3.37 7.98 -21.45
CA ALA A 18 4.50 7.29 -20.83
C ALA A 18 5.71 7.22 -21.78
N ILE A 19 5.49 7.00 -23.08
CA ILE A 19 6.54 6.99 -24.10
C ILE A 19 7.12 8.39 -24.28
N GLY A 20 6.26 9.41 -24.44
CA GLY A 20 6.70 10.80 -24.61
C GLY A 20 7.48 11.30 -23.40
N LEU A 21 6.98 11.04 -22.19
CA LEU A 21 7.66 11.42 -20.96
C LEU A 21 8.98 10.66 -20.78
N SER A 22 9.01 9.35 -21.05
CA SER A 22 10.25 8.56 -20.98
C SER A 22 11.29 9.05 -21.97
N LEU A 23 10.88 9.38 -23.21
CA LEU A 23 11.77 9.96 -24.22
C LEU A 23 12.31 11.31 -23.77
N VAL A 24 11.45 12.22 -23.30
CA VAL A 24 11.88 13.55 -22.83
C VAL A 24 12.83 13.43 -21.63
N LEU A 25 12.55 12.52 -20.69
CA LEU A 25 13.40 12.32 -19.52
C LEU A 25 14.73 11.63 -19.89
N LEU A 26 14.71 10.54 -20.65
CA LEU A 26 15.94 9.84 -21.06
C LEU A 26 16.81 10.71 -21.97
N ILE A 27 16.22 11.33 -22.99
CA ILE A 27 16.95 12.18 -23.93
C ILE A 27 17.35 13.47 -23.22
N GLY A 28 16.42 14.16 -22.56
CA GLY A 28 16.69 15.41 -21.86
C GLY A 28 17.77 15.29 -20.78
N PHE A 29 17.72 14.27 -19.92
CA PHE A 29 18.75 14.09 -18.89
C PHE A 29 20.08 13.58 -19.45
N SER A 30 20.06 12.68 -20.44
CA SER A 30 21.31 12.13 -21.01
C SER A 30 22.08 13.15 -21.83
N PHE A 31 21.41 14.10 -22.50
CA PHE A 31 22.10 15.15 -23.27
C PHE A 31 22.54 16.34 -22.41
N LEU A 32 21.81 16.68 -21.34
CA LEU A 32 22.16 17.83 -20.49
C LEU A 32 23.25 17.49 -19.46
N ASN A 33 23.32 16.26 -18.95
CA ASN A 33 24.31 15.82 -17.96
C ASN A 33 24.63 14.31 -18.10
N PRO A 34 25.36 13.88 -19.16
CA PRO A 34 25.65 12.47 -19.42
C PRO A 34 26.44 11.82 -18.27
N ASP A 35 27.43 12.53 -17.71
CA ASP A 35 28.28 12.01 -16.63
C ASP A 35 27.46 11.74 -15.36
N PHE A 36 26.47 12.58 -15.06
CA PHE A 36 25.57 12.37 -13.92
C PHE A 36 24.71 11.12 -14.11
N VAL A 37 24.16 10.90 -15.31
CA VAL A 37 23.36 9.69 -15.60
C VAL A 37 24.23 8.45 -15.49
N GLN A 38 25.44 8.49 -16.06
CA GLN A 38 26.37 7.37 -15.99
C GLN A 38 26.79 7.07 -14.55
N GLU A 39 27.07 8.08 -13.73
CA GLU A 39 27.38 7.91 -12.30
C GLU A 39 26.21 7.25 -11.54
N ARG A 40 24.96 7.59 -11.86
CA ARG A 40 23.78 6.94 -11.24
C ARG A 40 23.64 5.49 -11.66
N ILE A 41 23.91 5.17 -12.92
CA ILE A 41 23.91 3.80 -13.43
C ILE A 41 25.03 3.00 -12.75
N ASP A 42 26.26 3.53 -12.75
CA ASP A 42 27.42 2.88 -12.14
C ASP A 42 27.24 2.70 -10.63
N SER A 43 26.66 3.69 -9.93
CA SER A 43 26.30 3.58 -8.51
C SER A 43 25.24 2.52 -8.26
N PHE A 44 24.22 2.43 -9.11
CA PHE A 44 23.18 1.41 -9.00
C PHE A 44 23.76 0.01 -9.21
N VAL A 45 24.49 -0.20 -10.31
CA VAL A 45 25.13 -1.48 -10.66
C VAL A 45 26.18 -1.87 -9.63
N GLY A 46 27.01 -0.91 -9.20
CA GLY A 46 28.02 -1.11 -8.17
C GLY A 46 27.42 -1.61 -6.85
N ARG A 47 26.36 -0.95 -6.34
CA ARG A 47 25.67 -1.41 -5.11
C ARG A 47 24.98 -2.75 -5.30
N TRP A 48 24.35 -2.97 -6.46
CA TRP A 48 23.69 -4.23 -6.77
C TRP A 48 24.66 -5.42 -6.74
N ASN A 49 25.85 -5.24 -7.32
CA ASN A 49 26.88 -6.28 -7.35
C ASN A 49 27.60 -6.44 -6.00
N ALA A 50 27.79 -5.36 -5.25
CA ALA A 50 28.47 -5.40 -3.96
C ALA A 50 27.62 -6.03 -2.85
N SER A 51 26.29 -5.81 -2.86
CA SER A 51 25.37 -6.40 -1.89
C SER A 51 24.05 -6.78 -2.58
N PRO A 52 24.02 -7.92 -3.29
CA PRO A 52 22.81 -8.40 -3.94
C PRO A 52 21.66 -8.52 -2.93
N PRO A 53 20.50 -7.88 -3.15
CA PRO A 53 19.42 -7.87 -2.15
C PRO A 53 18.95 -9.27 -1.74
N TYR A 54 18.98 -10.24 -2.66
CA TYR A 54 18.57 -11.60 -2.37
C TYR A 54 19.54 -12.31 -1.41
N SER A 55 20.85 -12.13 -1.58
CA SER A 55 21.86 -12.79 -0.74
C SER A 55 21.81 -12.23 0.67
N PHE A 56 21.63 -10.91 0.81
CA PHE A 56 21.40 -10.28 2.11
C PHE A 56 20.19 -10.88 2.83
N ILE A 57 19.04 -11.02 2.16
CA ILE A 57 17.84 -11.63 2.76
C ILE A 57 18.10 -13.09 3.15
N GLN A 58 18.79 -13.85 2.31
CA GLN A 58 19.12 -15.24 2.59
C GLN A 58 20.05 -15.37 3.80
N GLU A 59 21.10 -14.56 3.90
CA GLU A 59 22.01 -14.53 5.03
C GLU A 59 21.30 -14.18 6.34
N GLN A 60 20.35 -13.24 6.30
CA GLN A 60 19.53 -12.87 7.45
C GLN A 60 18.63 -14.03 7.90
N PHE A 61 18.04 -14.78 6.96
CA PHE A 61 17.29 -16.01 7.25
C PHE A 61 18.18 -17.10 7.84
N ASP A 62 19.36 -17.34 7.25
CA ASP A 62 20.32 -18.32 7.73
C ASP A 62 20.80 -17.97 9.14
N PHE A 63 21.08 -16.70 9.40
CA PHE A 63 21.43 -16.21 10.73
C PHE A 63 20.30 -16.45 11.74
N ALA A 64 19.06 -16.07 11.39
CA ALA A 64 17.90 -16.27 12.25
C ALA A 64 17.68 -17.76 12.56
N MET A 65 17.77 -18.64 11.55
CA MET A 65 17.60 -20.08 11.71
C MET A 65 18.73 -20.72 12.53
N ARG A 66 20.00 -20.37 12.28
CA ARG A 66 21.15 -20.94 13.02
C ARG A 66 21.18 -20.51 14.47
N THR A 67 20.73 -19.29 14.77
CA THR A 67 20.69 -18.78 16.15
C THR A 67 19.47 -19.30 16.90
N GLN A 68 18.47 -19.82 16.18
CA GLN A 68 17.28 -20.40 16.79
C GLN A 68 17.60 -21.72 17.51
N LYS A 69 17.47 -21.72 18.84
CA LYS A 69 17.73 -22.91 19.67
C LYS A 69 16.50 -23.82 19.87
N GLY A 70 15.31 -23.38 19.44
CA GLY A 70 14.06 -24.11 19.64
C GLY A 70 12.89 -23.51 18.84
N PHE A 71 11.65 -23.84 19.23
CA PHE A 71 10.47 -23.36 18.51
C PHE A 71 10.14 -21.89 18.80
N LEU A 72 10.45 -21.42 20.01
CA LEU A 72 10.26 -20.03 20.45
C LEU A 72 11.45 -19.16 20.06
N GLY A 73 11.18 -17.87 19.82
CA GLY A 73 12.21 -16.87 19.53
C GLY A 73 12.92 -16.33 20.77
N GLN A 74 13.79 -15.36 20.55
CA GLN A 74 14.71 -14.80 21.55
C GLN A 74 14.13 -13.60 22.33
N GLY A 75 12.86 -13.27 22.09
CA GLY A 75 12.16 -12.17 22.73
C GLY A 75 12.01 -10.97 21.80
N LEU A 76 10.90 -10.25 21.97
CA LEU A 76 10.57 -9.07 21.19
C LEU A 76 11.60 -7.95 21.41
N GLY A 77 12.00 -7.30 20.32
CA GLY A 77 13.00 -6.23 20.36
C GLY A 77 14.43 -6.71 20.53
N SER A 78 14.72 -8.01 20.52
CA SER A 78 16.08 -8.53 20.49
C SER A 78 16.75 -8.38 19.11
N GLY A 79 15.97 -8.18 18.05
CA GLY A 79 16.41 -7.93 16.67
C GLY A 79 16.30 -6.47 16.22
N THR A 80 15.85 -5.57 17.10
CA THR A 80 15.54 -4.17 16.77
C THR A 80 16.65 -3.22 17.24
N ASN A 81 17.04 -2.29 16.37
CA ASN A 81 18.12 -1.34 16.67
C ASN A 81 17.76 -0.29 17.72
N SER A 82 16.49 0.11 17.74
CA SER A 82 15.96 1.14 18.64
C SER A 82 15.93 0.67 20.10
N THR A 83 15.95 -0.64 20.34
CA THR A 83 15.89 -1.24 21.69
C THR A 83 17.27 -1.55 22.27
N ARG A 84 18.37 -1.21 21.58
CA ARG A 84 19.75 -1.46 22.04
C ARG A 84 20.09 -0.86 23.40
N ILE A 85 19.35 0.17 23.84
CA ILE A 85 19.51 0.77 25.16
C ILE A 85 19.05 -0.17 26.28
N PHE A 86 18.16 -1.12 25.98
CA PHE A 86 17.60 -2.06 26.94
C PHE A 86 18.35 -3.38 27.02
N GLY A 87 19.37 -3.61 26.17
CA GLY A 87 20.16 -4.83 26.21
C GLY A 87 20.92 -5.11 24.92
N LYS A 88 21.51 -6.31 24.85
CA LYS A 88 22.18 -6.79 23.64
C LYS A 88 21.14 -7.07 22.56
N VAL A 89 21.34 -6.49 21.38
CA VAL A 89 20.49 -6.70 20.20
C VAL A 89 21.30 -7.28 19.05
N SER A 90 20.67 -8.12 18.25
CA SER A 90 21.20 -8.58 16.97
C SER A 90 20.66 -7.72 15.84
N LEU A 91 21.53 -7.35 14.90
CA LEU A 91 21.14 -6.54 13.75
C LEU A 91 20.44 -7.42 12.71
N ILE A 92 19.11 -7.45 12.78
CA ILE A 92 18.28 -8.10 11.77
C ILE A 92 17.43 -7.02 11.11
N GLU A 93 17.61 -6.81 9.81
CA GLU A 93 16.95 -5.70 9.10
C GLU A 93 15.76 -6.16 8.27
N THR A 94 15.75 -7.43 7.87
CA THR A 94 14.70 -7.99 7.03
C THR A 94 13.52 -8.49 7.87
N TYR A 95 12.31 -8.25 7.37
CA TYR A 95 11.04 -8.46 8.04
C TYR A 95 10.84 -9.91 8.54
N HIS A 96 10.78 -10.89 7.63
CA HIS A 96 10.48 -12.27 8.02
C HIS A 96 11.57 -12.91 8.90
N PRO A 97 12.89 -12.72 8.62
CA PRO A 97 13.94 -13.19 9.53
C PRO A 97 13.87 -12.57 10.92
N LYS A 98 13.48 -11.30 11.03
CA LYS A 98 13.29 -10.65 12.34
C LYS A 98 12.15 -11.30 13.13
N LEU A 99 10.99 -11.51 12.51
CA LEU A 99 9.88 -12.22 13.14
C LEU A 99 10.30 -13.61 13.63
N LEU A 100 11.04 -14.34 12.78
CA LEU A 100 11.54 -15.67 13.12
C LEU A 100 12.50 -15.62 14.31
N PHE A 101 13.41 -14.66 14.33
CA PHE A 101 14.38 -14.51 15.41
C PHE A 101 13.71 -14.11 16.74
N GLU A 102 12.80 -13.14 16.73
CA GLU A 102 12.21 -12.59 17.93
C GLU A 102 11.09 -13.47 18.51
N MET A 103 10.23 -14.02 17.65
CA MET A 103 9.03 -14.75 18.07
C MET A 103 9.04 -16.24 17.68
N GLY A 104 9.99 -16.68 16.85
CA GLY A 104 10.08 -18.05 16.40
C GLY A 104 9.08 -18.43 15.31
N PHE A 105 9.10 -19.71 14.93
CA PHE A 105 8.20 -20.27 13.93
C PHE A 105 6.71 -20.03 14.23
N PRO A 106 6.19 -20.25 15.46
CA PRO A 106 4.77 -20.01 15.72
C PRO A 106 4.42 -18.53 15.63
N GLY A 107 5.31 -17.64 16.08
CA GLY A 107 5.10 -16.19 15.98
C GLY A 107 5.10 -15.69 14.54
N LEU A 108 6.07 -16.15 13.74
CA LEU A 108 6.12 -15.88 12.30
C LEU A 108 4.83 -16.35 11.61
N ILE A 109 4.42 -17.60 11.83
CA ILE A 109 3.21 -18.17 11.21
C ILE A 109 1.97 -17.40 11.65
N ALA A 110 1.81 -17.15 12.95
CA ALA A 110 0.67 -16.41 13.49
C ALA A 110 0.59 -14.99 12.91
N PHE A 111 1.73 -14.30 12.81
CA PHE A 111 1.79 -12.97 12.23
C PHE A 111 1.46 -12.97 10.74
N MET A 112 1.98 -13.94 9.98
CA MET A 112 1.66 -14.09 8.56
C MET A 112 0.18 -14.39 8.32
N ILE A 113 -0.43 -15.25 9.15
CA ILE A 113 -1.88 -15.50 9.11
C ILE A 113 -2.65 -14.20 9.39
N PHE A 114 -2.23 -13.45 10.42
CA PHE A 114 -2.88 -12.20 10.81
C PHE A 114 -2.84 -11.16 9.69
N VAL A 115 -1.67 -10.86 9.11
CA VAL A 115 -1.56 -9.85 8.03
C VAL A 115 -2.27 -10.31 6.76
N SER A 116 -2.26 -11.61 6.46
CA SER A 116 -3.00 -12.19 5.34
C SER A 116 -4.51 -12.04 5.53
N HIS A 117 -5.00 -12.31 6.74
CA HIS A 117 -6.41 -12.14 7.08
C HIS A 117 -6.84 -10.67 6.98
N LEU A 118 -6.00 -9.74 7.48
CA LEU A 118 -6.24 -8.31 7.36
C LEU A 118 -6.31 -7.86 5.90
N CYS A 119 -5.37 -8.30 5.04
CA CYS A 119 -5.39 -8.03 3.61
C CYS A 119 -6.66 -8.56 2.93
N PHE A 120 -7.12 -9.75 3.33
CA PHE A 120 -8.33 -10.35 2.79
C PHE A 120 -9.61 -9.60 3.21
N LEU A 121 -9.71 -9.20 4.48
CA LEU A 121 -10.84 -8.41 4.98
C LEU A 121 -10.91 -7.05 4.29
N THR A 122 -9.79 -6.34 4.22
CA THR A 122 -9.71 -5.04 3.55
C THR A 122 -9.95 -5.14 2.05
N PHE A 123 -9.56 -6.25 1.41
CA PHE A 123 -9.92 -6.54 0.01
C PHE A 123 -11.43 -6.60 -0.19
N LYS A 124 -12.13 -7.36 0.66
CA LYS A 124 -13.60 -7.47 0.60
C LYS A 124 -14.26 -6.11 0.79
N ILE A 125 -13.76 -5.31 1.72
CA ILE A 125 -14.27 -3.96 1.98
C ILE A 125 -14.10 -3.09 0.74
N TYR A 126 -12.89 -2.96 0.20
CA TYR A 126 -12.62 -2.14 -0.98
C TYR A 126 -13.53 -2.55 -2.16
N ARG A 127 -13.69 -3.86 -2.38
CA ARG A 127 -14.55 -4.38 -3.46
C ARG A 127 -16.04 -4.06 -3.26
N GLY A 128 -16.48 -3.97 -2.01
CA GLY A 128 -17.88 -3.72 -1.62
C GLY A 128 -18.31 -2.25 -1.62
N LEU A 129 -17.39 -1.30 -1.75
CA LEU A 129 -17.72 0.14 -1.78
C LEU A 129 -18.53 0.50 -3.03
N LYS A 130 -19.55 1.35 -2.85
CA LYS A 130 -20.43 1.82 -3.92
C LYS A 130 -19.96 3.12 -4.53
N ASP A 131 -19.45 4.04 -3.72
CA ASP A 131 -18.88 5.29 -4.20
C ASP A 131 -17.58 5.03 -4.99
N GLU A 132 -17.52 5.51 -6.24
CA GLU A 132 -16.37 5.28 -7.12
C GLU A 132 -15.10 5.99 -6.65
N CYS A 133 -15.24 7.17 -6.04
CA CYS A 133 -14.12 7.95 -5.53
C CYS A 133 -13.49 7.23 -4.33
N LEU A 134 -14.31 6.85 -3.35
CA LEU A 134 -13.86 6.07 -2.19
C LEU A 134 -13.24 4.74 -2.62
N LYS A 135 -13.85 4.06 -3.60
CA LYS A 135 -13.32 2.80 -4.14
C LYS A 135 -11.95 2.96 -4.79
N SER A 136 -11.72 4.06 -5.51
CA SER A 136 -10.42 4.38 -6.10
C SER A 136 -9.35 4.53 -5.02
N PHE A 137 -9.59 5.37 -4.01
CA PHE A 137 -8.66 5.53 -2.88
C PHE A 137 -8.42 4.23 -2.12
N ALA A 138 -9.50 3.50 -1.81
CA ALA A 138 -9.43 2.22 -1.10
C ALA A 138 -8.55 1.20 -1.82
N SER A 139 -8.61 1.16 -3.16
CA SER A 139 -7.79 0.24 -3.93
C SER A 139 -6.28 0.54 -3.82
N GLY A 140 -5.90 1.82 -3.73
CA GLY A 140 -4.51 2.23 -3.50
C GLY A 140 -4.02 1.83 -2.11
N PHE A 141 -4.81 2.11 -1.07
CA PHE A 141 -4.50 1.70 0.29
C PHE A 141 -4.40 0.18 0.44
N TRP A 142 -5.26 -0.57 -0.26
CA TRP A 142 -5.22 -2.03 -0.21
C TRP A 142 -3.96 -2.59 -0.86
N VAL A 143 -3.54 -2.07 -2.02
CA VAL A 143 -2.28 -2.49 -2.66
C VAL A 143 -1.09 -2.18 -1.76
N PHE A 144 -1.09 -1.01 -1.11
CA PHE A 144 -0.05 -0.67 -0.14
C PHE A 144 0.02 -1.71 0.97
N LEU A 145 -1.11 -2.05 1.62
CA LEU A 145 -1.15 -3.11 2.64
C LEU A 145 -0.62 -4.44 2.10
N LEU A 146 -1.05 -4.84 0.91
CA LEU A 146 -0.63 -6.11 0.31
C LEU A 146 0.89 -6.15 0.08
N ILE A 147 1.47 -5.09 -0.48
CA ILE A 147 2.91 -5.03 -0.74
C ILE A 147 3.66 -5.14 0.60
N ILE A 148 3.33 -4.30 1.58
CA ILE A 148 4.05 -4.27 2.85
C ILE A 148 3.86 -5.57 3.65
N ALA A 149 2.73 -6.26 3.52
CA ALA A 149 2.48 -7.52 4.23
C ALA A 149 3.37 -8.69 3.78
N TYR A 150 3.84 -8.69 2.53
CA TYR A 150 4.60 -9.81 1.95
C TYR A 150 6.02 -9.43 1.50
N PHE A 151 6.34 -8.15 1.34
CA PHE A 151 7.66 -7.74 0.87
C PHE A 151 8.68 -7.91 2.00
N PRO A 152 9.80 -8.64 1.78
CA PRO A 152 10.72 -9.07 2.84
C PRO A 152 11.53 -7.93 3.47
N TYR A 153 11.52 -6.74 2.87
CA TYR A 153 12.28 -5.59 3.33
C TYR A 153 11.48 -4.68 4.27
N TRP A 154 10.17 -4.61 4.09
CA TRP A 154 9.33 -3.65 4.80
C TRP A 154 8.60 -4.35 5.94
N TYR A 155 8.84 -3.90 7.17
CA TYR A 155 8.22 -4.50 8.34
C TYR A 155 7.05 -3.64 8.85
N PRO A 156 5.79 -4.13 8.79
CA PRO A 156 4.63 -3.45 9.37
C PRO A 156 4.76 -2.98 10.84
N LEU A 157 5.67 -3.54 11.63
CA LEU A 157 5.78 -3.24 13.07
C LEU A 157 6.97 -2.34 13.44
N ASP A 158 7.99 -2.20 12.59
CA ASP A 158 9.28 -1.60 13.02
C ASP A 158 9.89 -0.64 11.98
N THR A 159 9.53 -0.74 10.70
CA THR A 159 10.16 0.12 9.69
C THR A 159 9.47 1.48 9.64
N ASP A 160 10.11 2.52 10.17
CA ASP A 160 9.63 3.90 10.06
C ASP A 160 9.84 4.47 8.64
N PRO A 161 8.90 5.28 8.11
CA PRO A 161 7.55 5.59 8.61
C PRO A 161 6.49 4.56 8.16
N VAL A 162 6.90 3.46 7.53
CA VAL A 162 6.03 2.46 6.92
C VAL A 162 5.08 1.81 7.93
N CYS A 163 5.54 1.55 9.15
CA CYS A 163 4.72 1.00 10.22
C CYS A 163 3.49 1.90 10.49
N VAL A 164 3.68 3.22 10.59
CA VAL A 164 2.60 4.20 10.82
C VAL A 164 1.60 4.18 9.67
N TYR A 165 2.08 4.24 8.42
CA TYR A 165 1.21 4.25 7.25
C TYR A 165 0.43 2.94 7.08
N TYR A 166 1.05 1.80 7.40
CA TYR A 166 0.40 0.50 7.32
C TYR A 166 -0.85 0.45 8.21
N TRP A 167 -0.70 0.79 9.49
CA TRP A 167 -1.81 0.75 10.43
C TRP A 167 -2.83 1.86 10.20
N LEU A 168 -2.39 3.05 9.80
CA LEU A 168 -3.29 4.14 9.41
C LEU A 168 -4.19 3.72 8.25
N PHE A 169 -3.61 3.20 7.16
CA PHE A 169 -4.37 2.81 5.98
C PHE A 169 -5.26 1.59 6.24
N ALA A 170 -4.82 0.63 7.07
CA ALA A 170 -5.69 -0.43 7.55
C ALA A 170 -6.92 0.13 8.28
N GLY A 171 -6.71 1.07 9.21
CA GLY A 171 -7.79 1.72 9.95
C GLY A 171 -8.75 2.50 9.04
N VAL A 172 -8.22 3.28 8.10
CA VAL A 172 -9.03 4.00 7.11
C VAL A 172 -9.88 3.04 6.29
N LEU A 173 -9.29 1.96 5.76
CA LEU A 173 -10.00 0.94 4.99
C LEU A 173 -11.13 0.30 5.79
N LEU A 174 -10.88 -0.06 7.04
CA LEU A 174 -11.90 -0.65 7.92
C LEU A 174 -13.05 0.32 8.22
N LYS A 175 -12.82 1.64 8.17
CA LYS A 175 -13.83 2.68 8.40
C LYS A 175 -14.63 3.05 7.14
N LEU A 176 -14.08 2.87 5.95
CA LEU A 176 -14.72 3.25 4.68
C LEU A 176 -16.16 2.73 4.47
N PRO A 177 -16.57 1.52 4.89
CA PRO A 177 -17.95 1.06 4.75
C PRO A 177 -18.97 1.93 5.47
N VAL A 178 -18.59 2.57 6.58
CA VAL A 178 -19.45 3.50 7.32
C VAL A 178 -19.59 4.80 6.54
N ILE A 179 -18.46 5.33 6.05
CA ILE A 179 -18.41 6.56 5.25
C ILE A 179 -19.20 6.39 3.95
N ASP A 180 -19.05 5.26 3.25
CA ASP A 180 -19.80 4.96 2.02
C ASP A 180 -21.31 4.96 2.30
N LYS A 181 -21.78 4.36 3.40
CA LYS A 181 -23.21 4.39 3.76
C LYS A 181 -23.72 5.82 3.97
N GLU A 182 -22.96 6.67 4.66
CA GLU A 182 -23.31 8.07 4.90
C GLU A 182 -23.39 8.87 3.59
N GLU A 183 -22.41 8.69 2.70
CA GLU A 183 -22.40 9.34 1.38
C GLU A 183 -23.57 8.87 0.50
N GLN A 184 -23.89 7.57 0.50
CA GLN A 184 -25.06 7.07 -0.22
C GLN A 184 -26.39 7.66 0.31
N ILE A 185 -26.51 7.93 1.61
CA ILE A 185 -27.69 8.59 2.20
C ILE A 185 -27.79 10.04 1.71
N LYS A 186 -26.67 10.79 1.76
CA LYS A 186 -26.61 12.19 1.28
C LYS A 186 -26.98 12.28 -0.20
N LEU A 187 -26.42 11.42 -1.04
CA LEU A 187 -26.69 11.39 -2.48
C LEU A 187 -28.16 11.07 -2.78
N LYS A 188 -28.79 10.15 -2.02
CA LYS A 188 -30.22 9.87 -2.16
C LYS A 188 -31.10 11.06 -1.77
N ALA A 189 -30.77 11.74 -0.67
CA ALA A 189 -31.51 12.92 -0.22
C ALA A 189 -31.41 14.07 -1.24
N GLN A 190 -30.21 14.31 -1.80
CA GLN A 190 -29.99 15.31 -2.85
C GLN A 190 -30.82 14.99 -4.11
N LYS A 191 -30.77 13.74 -4.60
CA LYS A 191 -31.57 13.32 -5.76
C LYS A 191 -33.07 13.49 -5.53
N ALA A 192 -33.58 13.13 -4.34
CA ALA A 192 -34.98 13.32 -4.00
C ALA A 192 -35.39 14.80 -3.99
N ALA A 193 -34.52 15.69 -3.49
CA ALA A 193 -34.75 17.13 -3.50
C ALA A 193 -34.75 17.72 -4.92
N GLU A 194 -33.81 17.30 -5.77
CA GLU A 194 -33.76 17.70 -7.19
C GLU A 194 -35.00 17.23 -7.96
N ASP A 195 -35.43 15.99 -7.74
CA ASP A 195 -36.61 15.45 -8.40
C ASP A 195 -37.89 16.16 -7.96
N ALA A 196 -38.00 16.53 -6.68
CA ALA A 196 -39.09 17.35 -6.17
C ALA A 196 -39.09 18.76 -6.78
N LEU A 197 -37.91 19.37 -6.94
CA LEU A 197 -37.75 20.67 -7.60
C LEU A 197 -38.14 20.60 -9.08
N LYS A 198 -37.65 19.60 -9.82
CA LYS A 198 -38.00 19.37 -11.24
C LYS A 198 -39.51 19.18 -11.42
N LYS A 199 -40.16 18.42 -10.52
CA LYS A 199 -41.63 18.26 -10.52
C LYS A 199 -42.34 19.59 -10.29
N ARG A 200 -41.93 20.39 -9.30
CA ARG A 200 -42.52 21.73 -9.03
C ARG A 200 -42.38 22.68 -10.22
N VAL A 201 -41.20 22.74 -10.84
CA VAL A 201 -40.95 23.58 -12.03
C VAL A 201 -41.83 23.13 -13.21
N LYS A 202 -41.97 21.81 -13.42
CA LYS A 202 -42.82 21.26 -14.48
C LYS A 202 -44.30 21.57 -14.23
N THR A 203 -44.79 21.48 -13.00
CA THR A 203 -46.17 21.85 -12.65
C THR A 203 -46.44 23.34 -12.87
N LYS A 204 -45.50 24.22 -12.47
CA LYS A 204 -45.60 25.67 -12.68
C LYS A 204 -45.59 26.07 -14.16
N ARG A 205 -44.82 25.36 -15.00
CA ARG A 205 -44.84 25.55 -16.47
C ARG A 205 -46.12 25.05 -17.13
N ARG A 206 -46.85 24.10 -16.53
CA ARG A 206 -48.06 23.50 -17.09
C ARG A 206 -49.33 24.27 -16.72
N ASN A 207 -49.33 24.92 -15.57
CA ASN A 207 -50.28 25.96 -15.18
C ASN A 207 -49.53 27.30 -15.06
N PRO A 208 -49.13 27.94 -16.18
CA PRO A 208 -48.91 29.37 -16.12
C PRO A 208 -50.28 29.95 -15.78
N SER A 209 -50.40 30.58 -14.61
CA SER A 209 -51.62 31.27 -14.22
C SER A 209 -52.14 32.09 -15.40
N ALA A 210 -53.34 31.76 -15.85
CA ALA A 210 -54.15 32.62 -16.69
C ALA A 210 -54.21 33.99 -16.01
N ILE A 211 -53.58 34.97 -16.65
CA ILE A 211 -53.84 36.40 -16.44
C ILE A 211 -54.79 36.80 -17.55
#